data_AF-M0M663-F1
#
_entry.id   AF-M0M663-F1
#
_cell.length_a   1.000
_cell.length_b   1.000
_cell.length_c   1.000
_cell.angle_alpha   90.00
_cell.angle_beta   90.00
_cell.angle_gamma   90.00
#
_symmetry.space_group_name_H-M   'P 1'
#
loop_
_entity.id
_entity.type
_entity.pdbx_description
1 polymer ?
#
loop_
_entity_poly.entity_id
_entity_poly.type
_entity_poly.pdbx_seq_one_letter_code
_entity_poly.pdbx_strand_id
1 'polypeptide(L)'
;MDAKIIGEDENGFGVAVTDNNSVDHTISVGFEGDIQGHGQDGYPDNPPERTNQEDESISQARRFAKYHVYREKGYDTLSPPNNPDRIAGVLLALLELEWEAVEEYFETLHRQTVSHEREDITAPLDLPEGIERKGPMYKQGIYLEEDLSTITADLEDPPVDAIDEEVIAELTSSDQTTEENFFSIGQALLDQSPITDLTIEGVSGVHTSYTDDSGSEQVIEGDDPFDREPDACLELMPTNFDLPGFRFYMGLNLICQIRDCYIGMGVEPPAQYRVLGQGKYKYTGKYHYFDCYPEYHNHEADVPGYVPPVPL
;
A
#
# COMPACT_ATOMS: atom_id res chain seq x y z
N MET A 1 19.16 0.09 5.40
CA MET A 1 18.87 -1.02 6.32
C MET A 1 19.64 -2.23 5.85
N ASP A 2 20.24 -2.99 6.77
CA ASP A 2 20.85 -4.29 6.51
C ASP A 2 20.42 -5.27 7.59
N ALA A 3 20.27 -6.56 7.25
CA ALA A 3 19.78 -7.55 8.19
C ALA A 3 20.39 -8.93 7.98
N LYS A 4 20.45 -9.70 9.08
CA LYS A 4 20.88 -11.09 9.09
C LYS A 4 20.13 -11.89 10.14
N ILE A 5 19.68 -13.08 9.77
CA ILE A 5 19.20 -14.08 10.73
C ILE A 5 20.39 -14.65 11.52
N ILE A 6 20.39 -14.45 12.83
CA ILE A 6 21.47 -14.84 13.76
C ILE A 6 21.11 -16.05 14.63
N GLY A 7 19.85 -16.47 14.63
CA GLY A 7 19.39 -17.65 15.36
C GLY A 7 17.96 -18.04 14.98
N GLU A 8 17.62 -19.29 15.25
CA GLU A 8 16.29 -19.88 15.06
C GLU A 8 16.05 -20.84 16.23
N ASP A 9 14.86 -20.79 16.82
CA ASP A 9 14.42 -21.70 17.88
C ASP A 9 12.96 -22.12 17.67
N GLU A 10 12.36 -22.74 18.69
CA GLU A 10 10.97 -23.21 18.63
C GLU A 10 9.92 -22.09 18.59
N ASN A 11 10.30 -20.84 18.86
CA ASN A 11 9.42 -19.67 18.92
C ASN A 11 9.60 -18.70 17.75
N GLY A 12 10.69 -18.81 16.98
CA GLY A 12 10.92 -18.00 15.79
C GLY A 12 12.40 -17.72 15.50
N PHE A 13 12.68 -16.50 15.07
CA PHE A 13 13.98 -16.07 14.56
C PHE A 13 14.57 -14.91 15.37
N GLY A 14 15.87 -14.97 15.64
CA GLY A 14 16.65 -13.81 16.04
C GLY A 14 17.22 -13.13 14.79
N VAL A 15 16.97 -11.83 14.63
CA VAL A 15 17.42 -11.01 13.50
C VAL A 15 18.29 -9.88 14.03
N ALA A 16 19.51 -9.76 13.52
CA ALA A 16 20.33 -8.56 13.67
C ALA A 16 19.98 -7.60 12.54
N VAL A 17 19.66 -6.35 12.85
CA VAL A 17 19.37 -5.29 11.87
C VAL A 17 20.27 -4.10 12.14
N THR A 18 20.96 -3.58 11.13
CA THR A 18 21.63 -2.28 11.19
C THR A 18 20.77 -1.25 10.46
N ASP A 19 20.35 -0.22 11.16
CA ASP A 19 19.46 0.79 10.59
C ASP A 19 20.18 1.85 9.75
N ASN A 20 19.43 2.79 9.17
CA ASN A 20 19.99 3.84 8.31
C ASN A 20 20.86 4.85 9.07
N ASN A 21 20.79 4.88 10.40
CA ASN A 21 21.65 5.69 11.26
C ASN A 21 22.84 4.89 11.81
N SER A 22 23.07 3.67 11.28
CA SER A 22 24.12 2.75 11.74
C SER A 22 23.96 2.30 13.18
N VAL A 23 22.73 2.26 13.70
CA VAL A 23 22.40 1.65 14.99
C VAL A 23 22.12 0.17 14.79
N ASP A 24 22.71 -0.65 15.64
CA ASP A 24 22.47 -2.09 15.65
C ASP A 24 21.28 -2.45 16.54
N HIS A 25 20.41 -3.28 16.00
CA HIS A 25 19.22 -3.82 16.64
C HIS A 25 19.30 -5.35 16.68
N THR A 26 18.85 -5.93 17.78
CA THR A 26 18.56 -7.37 17.88
C THR A 26 17.07 -7.55 18.11
N ILE A 27 16.40 -8.21 17.17
CA ILE A 27 14.94 -8.34 17.13
C ILE A 27 14.58 -9.81 17.06
N SER A 28 13.66 -10.24 17.94
CA SER A 28 13.06 -11.58 17.90
C SER A 28 11.73 -11.51 17.16
N VAL A 29 11.60 -12.27 16.08
CA VAL A 29 10.44 -12.33 15.21
C VAL A 29 9.84 -13.73 15.27
N GLY A 30 8.58 -13.85 15.69
CA GLY A 30 7.86 -15.12 15.68
C GLY A 30 7.46 -15.57 14.28
N PHE A 31 7.00 -16.81 14.14
CA PHE A 31 6.63 -17.39 12.84
C PHE A 31 5.44 -16.67 12.16
N GLU A 32 4.57 -16.04 12.95
CA GLU A 32 3.44 -15.21 12.48
C GLU A 32 3.80 -13.71 12.46
N GLY A 33 5.09 -13.39 12.66
CA GLY A 33 5.61 -12.03 12.60
C GLY A 33 5.42 -11.19 13.86
N ASP A 34 4.94 -11.75 14.97
CA ASP A 34 4.92 -11.03 16.24
C ASP A 34 6.35 -10.65 16.70
N ILE A 35 6.51 -9.47 17.28
CA ILE A 35 7.80 -9.02 17.81
C ILE A 35 7.86 -9.44 19.29
N GLN A 36 8.68 -10.45 19.57
CA GLN A 36 8.84 -11.05 20.90
C GLN A 36 9.87 -10.28 21.75
N GLY A 37 10.80 -9.59 21.10
CA GLY A 37 11.84 -8.82 21.74
C GLY A 37 12.49 -7.85 20.76
N HIS A 38 12.94 -6.70 21.27
CA HIS A 38 13.71 -5.71 20.52
C HIS A 38 14.70 -5.04 21.47
N GLY A 39 15.99 -5.30 21.29
CA GLY A 39 17.09 -4.61 21.97
C GLY A 39 17.91 -3.75 21.01
N GLN A 40 18.32 -2.58 21.48
CA GLN A 40 19.17 -1.60 20.78
C GLN A 40 19.74 -0.63 21.82
N ASP A 41 20.88 0.01 21.53
CA ASP A 41 21.54 0.96 22.46
C ASP A 41 21.71 2.38 21.86
N GLY A 42 21.17 2.64 20.66
CA GLY A 42 21.32 3.92 19.93
C GLY A 42 20.25 4.97 20.23
N TYR A 43 19.10 4.57 20.75
CA TYR A 43 17.93 5.41 20.99
C TYR A 43 17.40 5.25 22.43
N PRO A 44 16.68 6.25 22.99
CA PRO A 44 16.08 6.12 24.32
C PRO A 44 15.15 4.90 24.46
N ASP A 45 15.23 4.18 25.58
CA ASP A 45 14.32 3.05 25.87
C ASP A 45 12.88 3.51 26.15
N ASN A 46 12.74 4.69 26.75
CA ASN A 46 11.46 5.27 27.13
C ASN A 46 10.84 6.02 25.94
N PRO A 47 9.68 5.58 25.38
CA PRO A 47 9.11 6.19 24.17
C PRO A 47 8.89 7.71 24.25
N PRO A 48 8.42 8.31 25.36
CA PRO A 48 8.27 9.76 25.49
C PRO A 48 9.58 10.57 25.42
N GLU A 49 10.74 9.91 25.52
CA GLU A 49 12.06 10.55 25.39
C GLU A 49 12.58 10.53 23.95
N ARG A 50 11.88 9.83 23.04
CA ARG A 50 12.25 9.74 21.63
C ARG A 50 11.65 10.90 20.84
N THR A 51 12.40 11.36 19.85
CA THR A 51 11.88 12.14 18.74
C THR A 51 11.08 11.25 17.78
N ASN A 52 10.25 11.85 16.92
CA ASN A 52 9.51 11.12 15.88
C ASN A 52 10.44 10.30 14.97
N GLN A 53 11.64 10.82 14.67
CA GLN A 53 12.62 10.14 13.82
C GLN A 53 13.24 8.91 14.50
N GLU A 54 13.56 9.01 15.79
CA GLU A 54 14.10 7.88 16.56
C GLU A 54 13.04 6.78 16.73
N ASP A 55 11.80 7.16 17.04
CA ASP A 55 10.71 6.19 17.14
C ASP A 55 10.38 5.53 15.78
N GLU A 56 10.46 6.29 14.70
CA GLU A 56 10.31 5.74 13.35
C GLU A 56 11.45 4.79 12.99
N SER A 57 12.70 5.10 13.35
CA SER A 57 13.86 4.22 13.08
C SER A 57 13.69 2.85 13.77
N ILE A 58 13.25 2.85 15.04
CA ILE A 58 12.90 1.63 15.78
C ILE A 58 11.75 0.86 15.10
N SER A 59 10.73 1.59 14.64
CA SER A 59 9.57 0.99 13.96
C SER A 59 9.94 0.39 12.60
N GLN A 60 10.78 1.07 11.82
CA GLN A 60 11.30 0.58 10.55
C GLN A 60 12.15 -0.68 10.76
N ALA A 61 13.06 -0.69 11.75
CA ALA A 61 13.89 -1.87 12.05
C ALA A 61 13.02 -3.12 12.34
N ARG A 62 11.91 -2.96 13.09
CA ARG A 62 10.95 -4.05 13.33
C ARG A 62 10.27 -4.53 12.06
N ARG A 63 9.76 -3.62 11.22
CA ARG A 63 9.10 -3.99 9.96
C ARG A 63 10.08 -4.65 8.99
N PHE A 64 11.30 -4.14 8.89
CA PHE A 64 12.35 -4.71 8.06
C PHE A 64 12.80 -6.10 8.54
N ALA A 65 12.90 -6.32 9.86
CA ALA A 65 13.20 -7.65 10.39
C ALA A 65 12.15 -8.70 9.99
N LYS A 66 10.86 -8.35 10.07
CA LYS A 66 9.77 -9.22 9.57
C LYS A 66 9.94 -9.51 8.09
N TYR A 67 10.05 -8.46 7.27
CA TYR A 67 10.24 -8.61 5.83
C TYR A 67 11.47 -9.45 5.47
N HIS A 68 12.58 -9.30 6.19
CA HIS A 68 13.78 -10.10 5.97
C HIS A 68 13.55 -11.59 6.27
N VAL A 69 12.85 -11.92 7.38
CA VAL A 69 12.45 -13.31 7.66
C VAL A 69 11.52 -13.85 6.57
N TYR A 70 10.54 -13.06 6.15
CA TYR A 70 9.65 -13.40 5.05
C TYR A 70 10.43 -13.73 3.76
N ARG A 71 11.31 -12.84 3.31
CA ARG A 71 12.07 -13.04 2.06
C ARG A 71 13.09 -14.17 2.14
N GLU A 72 13.76 -14.37 3.28
CA GLU A 72 14.83 -15.37 3.41
C GLU A 72 14.34 -16.77 3.79
N LYS A 73 13.17 -16.87 4.43
CA LYS A 73 12.66 -18.13 5.01
C LYS A 73 11.27 -18.52 4.52
N GLY A 74 10.55 -17.63 3.85
CA GLY A 74 9.20 -17.88 3.31
C GLY A 74 8.07 -17.90 4.35
N TYR A 75 8.32 -17.43 5.59
CA TYR A 75 7.27 -17.33 6.60
C TYR A 75 6.47 -16.04 6.41
N ASP A 76 5.14 -16.14 6.42
CA ASP A 76 4.24 -15.00 6.31
C ASP A 76 4.23 -14.16 7.60
N THR A 77 5.28 -13.36 7.78
CA THR A 77 5.53 -12.56 8.98
C THR A 77 5.04 -11.12 8.84
N LEU A 78 4.47 -10.77 7.68
CA LEU A 78 3.86 -9.48 7.42
C LEU A 78 2.35 -9.64 7.48
N SER A 79 1.64 -8.69 8.10
CA SER A 79 0.18 -8.75 7.98
C SER A 79 -0.22 -8.58 6.52
N PRO A 80 -1.25 -9.32 6.03
CA PRO A 80 -1.58 -9.36 4.61
C PRO A 80 -1.66 -8.00 3.92
N PRO A 81 -2.39 -6.98 4.44
CA PRO A 81 -2.49 -5.69 3.76
C PRO A 81 -1.21 -4.84 3.82
N ASN A 82 -0.15 -5.31 4.48
CA ASN A 82 1.16 -4.66 4.52
C ASN A 82 2.27 -5.51 3.86
N ASN A 83 1.92 -6.63 3.24
CA ASN A 83 2.85 -7.42 2.45
C ASN A 83 2.92 -6.85 1.02
N PRO A 84 4.06 -6.31 0.56
CA PRO A 84 4.16 -5.70 -0.77
C PRO A 84 3.85 -6.69 -1.90
N ASP A 85 4.12 -7.98 -1.72
CA ASP A 85 3.87 -9.00 -2.75
C ASP A 85 2.36 -9.29 -2.88
N ARG A 86 1.61 -9.32 -1.77
CA ARG A 86 0.14 -9.44 -1.82
C ARG A 86 -0.51 -8.23 -2.48
N ILE A 87 -0.04 -7.02 -2.17
CA ILE A 87 -0.54 -5.79 -2.80
C ILE A 87 -0.22 -5.78 -4.30
N ALA A 88 0.97 -6.25 -4.69
CA ALA A 88 1.33 -6.42 -6.10
C ALA A 88 0.44 -7.45 -6.81
N GLY A 89 0.14 -8.59 -6.17
CA GLY A 89 -0.80 -9.57 -6.71
C GLY A 89 -2.20 -8.99 -6.94
N VAL A 90 -2.70 -8.21 -5.99
CA VAL A 90 -3.99 -7.51 -6.15
C VAL A 90 -3.94 -6.48 -7.28
N LEU A 91 -2.84 -5.75 -7.42
CA LEU A 91 -2.65 -4.82 -8.53
C LEU A 91 -2.73 -5.54 -9.88
N LEU A 92 -2.05 -6.68 -10.04
CA LEU A 92 -2.06 -7.46 -11.28
C LEU A 92 -3.47 -7.99 -11.58
N ALA A 93 -4.12 -8.63 -10.60
CA ALA A 93 -5.49 -9.11 -10.76
C ALA A 93 -6.47 -7.98 -11.14
N LEU A 94 -6.33 -6.80 -10.53
CA LEU A 94 -7.14 -5.61 -10.86
C LEU A 94 -6.91 -5.11 -12.30
N LEU A 95 -5.67 -5.18 -12.80
CA LEU A 95 -5.33 -4.78 -14.16
C LEU A 95 -5.87 -5.77 -15.21
N GLU A 96 -6.02 -7.04 -14.85
CA GLU A 96 -6.56 -8.08 -15.73
C GLU A 96 -8.10 -8.19 -15.70
N LEU A 97 -8.78 -7.54 -14.74
CA LEU A 97 -10.24 -7.58 -14.66
C LEU A 97 -10.94 -7.03 -15.92
N GLU A 98 -11.99 -7.73 -16.34
CA GLU A 98 -12.96 -7.24 -17.32
C GLU A 98 -13.84 -6.13 -16.70
N TRP A 99 -14.40 -5.28 -17.56
CA TRP A 99 -15.19 -4.11 -17.12
C TRP A 99 -16.39 -4.48 -16.26
N GLU A 100 -17.10 -5.56 -16.61
CA GLU A 100 -18.24 -6.03 -15.85
C GLU A 100 -17.84 -6.45 -14.42
N ALA A 101 -16.65 -7.03 -14.24
CA ALA A 101 -16.14 -7.40 -12.92
C ALA A 101 -15.70 -6.17 -12.11
N VAL A 102 -15.12 -5.16 -12.77
CA VAL A 102 -14.79 -3.89 -12.11
C VAL A 102 -16.05 -3.21 -11.58
N GLU A 103 -17.13 -3.17 -12.38
CA GLU A 103 -18.44 -2.68 -11.93
C GLU A 103 -18.95 -3.50 -10.74
N GLU A 104 -18.98 -4.83 -10.85
CA GLU A 104 -19.49 -5.72 -9.80
C GLU A 104 -18.80 -5.53 -8.45
N TYR A 105 -17.47 -5.47 -8.43
CA TYR A 105 -16.71 -5.36 -7.18
C TYR A 105 -16.66 -3.92 -6.64
N PHE A 106 -16.53 -2.92 -7.51
CA PHE A 106 -16.14 -1.57 -7.08
C PHE A 106 -17.21 -0.49 -7.29
N GLU A 107 -18.40 -0.79 -7.82
CA GLU A 107 -19.46 0.22 -8.03
C GLU A 107 -19.80 0.96 -6.74
N THR A 108 -19.93 0.26 -5.61
CA THR A 108 -20.31 0.89 -4.33
C THR A 108 -19.26 1.92 -3.89
N LEU A 109 -17.98 1.56 -3.97
CA LEU A 109 -16.87 2.45 -3.62
C LEU A 109 -16.78 3.62 -4.61
N HIS A 110 -16.89 3.36 -5.90
CA HIS A 110 -16.90 4.40 -6.94
C HIS A 110 -18.00 5.41 -6.68
N ARG A 111 -19.26 4.95 -6.59
CA ARG A 111 -20.42 5.82 -6.36
C ARG A 111 -20.33 6.60 -5.06
N GLN A 112 -19.80 6.01 -4.00
CA GLN A 112 -19.62 6.68 -2.72
C GLN A 112 -18.55 7.78 -2.76
N THR A 113 -17.45 7.55 -3.47
CA THR A 113 -16.37 8.55 -3.56
C THR A 113 -16.78 9.72 -4.46
N VAL A 114 -17.54 9.47 -5.53
CA VAL A 114 -17.97 10.52 -6.47
C VAL A 114 -19.19 11.32 -6.02
N SER A 115 -20.04 10.77 -5.14
CA SER A 115 -21.25 11.47 -4.69
C SER A 115 -20.98 12.80 -3.96
N HIS A 116 -19.74 13.04 -3.51
CA HIS A 116 -19.34 14.30 -2.88
C HIS A 116 -19.21 15.44 -3.89
N GLU A 117 -18.83 15.13 -5.13
CA GLU A 117 -18.60 16.12 -6.20
C GLU A 117 -19.73 16.12 -7.24
N ARG A 118 -20.61 15.11 -7.19
CA ARG A 118 -21.66 14.83 -8.17
C ARG A 118 -23.02 14.78 -7.50
N GLU A 119 -23.75 15.90 -7.53
CA GLU A 119 -25.12 16.00 -6.97
C GLU A 119 -26.14 15.05 -7.65
N ASP A 120 -25.85 14.58 -8.86
CA ASP A 120 -26.69 13.62 -9.59
C ASP A 120 -26.56 12.18 -9.08
N ILE A 121 -25.56 11.88 -8.24
CA ILE A 121 -25.29 10.56 -7.71
C ILE A 121 -25.75 10.48 -6.26
N THR A 122 -26.70 9.58 -5.99
CA THR A 122 -27.08 9.25 -4.61
C THR A 122 -26.00 8.36 -3.98
N ALA A 123 -25.40 8.85 -2.88
CA ALA A 123 -24.45 8.11 -2.06
C ALA A 123 -25.06 6.76 -1.61
N PRO A 124 -24.38 5.62 -1.84
CA PRO A 124 -24.90 4.31 -1.47
C PRO A 124 -24.81 4.04 0.05
N LEU A 125 -23.89 4.69 0.77
CA LEU A 125 -23.74 4.49 2.21
C LEU A 125 -24.59 5.50 3.02
N ASP A 126 -25.26 5.00 4.05
CA ASP A 126 -25.96 5.84 5.04
C ASP A 126 -24.97 6.35 6.08
N LEU A 127 -24.36 7.51 5.81
CA LEU A 127 -23.35 8.11 6.67
C LEU A 127 -23.94 9.22 7.55
N PRO A 128 -23.38 9.46 8.75
CA PRO A 128 -23.79 10.58 9.60
C PRO A 128 -23.72 11.93 8.89
N GLU A 129 -24.69 12.81 9.19
CA GLU A 129 -24.74 14.16 8.61
C GLU A 129 -23.45 14.94 8.89
N GLY A 130 -22.91 15.60 7.85
CA GLY A 130 -21.73 16.45 7.96
C GLY A 130 -20.39 15.71 7.92
N ILE A 131 -20.38 14.38 7.71
CA ILE A 131 -19.15 13.60 7.55
C ILE A 131 -18.27 14.10 6.39
N GLU A 132 -18.87 14.63 5.33
CA GLU A 132 -18.18 15.18 4.14
C GLU A 132 -17.17 16.26 4.52
N ARG A 133 -17.53 17.11 5.49
CA ARG A 133 -16.67 18.19 6.00
C ARG A 133 -15.52 17.70 6.87
N LYS A 134 -15.55 16.42 7.25
CA LYS A 134 -14.55 15.77 8.11
C LYS A 134 -13.47 15.04 7.32
N GLY A 135 -13.50 15.12 5.99
CA GLY A 135 -12.53 14.48 5.10
C GLY A 135 -12.56 12.96 5.26
N PRO A 136 -13.68 12.30 4.92
CA PRO A 136 -13.79 10.86 5.10
C PRO A 136 -12.81 10.13 4.18
N MET A 137 -12.26 9.04 4.70
CA MET A 137 -11.46 8.08 3.95
C MET A 137 -12.29 6.80 3.78
N TYR A 138 -12.46 6.37 2.54
CA TYR A 138 -13.16 5.15 2.19
C TYR A 138 -12.17 4.01 2.00
N LYS A 139 -12.46 2.87 2.63
CA LYS A 139 -11.58 1.71 2.62
C LYS A 139 -12.33 0.48 2.13
N GLN A 140 -11.73 -0.28 1.23
CA GLN A 140 -12.30 -1.53 0.73
C GLN A 140 -11.21 -2.60 0.63
N GLY A 141 -11.38 -3.69 1.38
CA GLY A 141 -10.52 -4.85 1.35
C GLY A 141 -10.73 -5.64 0.06
N ILE A 142 -9.64 -6.16 -0.50
CA ILE A 142 -9.62 -7.01 -1.69
C ILE A 142 -8.98 -8.34 -1.30
N TYR A 143 -9.62 -9.43 -1.68
CA TYR A 143 -9.25 -10.80 -1.33
C TYR A 143 -8.92 -11.54 -2.62
N LEU A 144 -7.72 -12.12 -2.71
CA LEU A 144 -7.34 -13.01 -3.80
C LEU A 144 -7.76 -14.44 -3.46
N GLU A 145 -8.13 -15.23 -4.47
CA GLU A 145 -8.44 -16.66 -4.29
C GLU A 145 -7.17 -17.46 -3.92
N GLU A 146 -6.03 -17.00 -4.43
CA GLU A 146 -4.74 -17.65 -4.31
C GLU A 146 -4.06 -17.40 -2.95
N ASP A 147 -3.32 -18.42 -2.48
CA ASP A 147 -2.47 -18.26 -1.30
C ASP A 147 -1.17 -17.51 -1.60
N LEU A 148 -0.47 -17.08 -0.54
CA LEU A 148 0.78 -16.33 -0.68
C LEU A 148 1.83 -17.06 -1.53
N SER A 149 1.89 -18.39 -1.44
CA SER A 149 2.91 -19.15 -2.18
C SER A 149 2.66 -19.08 -3.69
N THR A 150 1.39 -19.13 -4.09
CA THR A 150 0.95 -18.98 -5.48
C THR A 150 1.16 -17.53 -5.94
N ILE A 151 0.75 -16.54 -5.14
CA ILE A 151 1.01 -15.12 -5.41
C ILE A 151 2.50 -14.87 -5.65
N THR A 152 3.37 -15.37 -4.76
CA THR A 152 4.81 -15.16 -4.92
C THR A 152 5.39 -15.86 -6.15
N ALA A 153 4.88 -17.05 -6.51
CA ALA A 153 5.35 -17.77 -7.69
C ALA A 153 5.04 -17.00 -8.99
N ASP A 154 3.87 -16.38 -9.07
CA ASP A 154 3.49 -15.53 -10.21
C ASP A 154 4.29 -14.22 -10.27
N LEU A 155 4.82 -13.77 -9.12
CA LEU A 155 5.72 -12.62 -9.01
C LEU A 155 7.22 -12.96 -9.15
N GLU A 156 7.62 -14.24 -9.18
CA GLU A 156 9.03 -14.67 -9.13
C GLU A 156 9.77 -14.55 -10.48
N ASP A 157 9.07 -14.23 -11.58
CA ASP A 157 9.69 -13.66 -12.78
C ASP A 157 9.74 -12.14 -12.58
N PRO A 158 10.90 -11.55 -12.23
CA PRO A 158 10.95 -10.30 -11.50
C PRO A 158 10.17 -9.19 -12.22
N PRO A 159 9.11 -8.61 -11.60
CA PRO A 159 8.49 -7.37 -12.06
C PRO A 159 9.48 -6.19 -12.04
N VAL A 160 10.70 -6.44 -11.53
CA VAL A 160 11.83 -5.51 -11.39
C VAL A 160 12.39 -5.07 -12.74
N ASP A 161 12.18 -5.83 -13.82
CA ASP A 161 12.57 -5.44 -15.18
C ASP A 161 11.37 -5.02 -16.06
N ALA A 162 10.13 -5.09 -15.55
CA ALA A 162 8.91 -4.92 -16.36
C ALA A 162 8.41 -3.46 -16.53
N ILE A 163 8.89 -2.53 -15.69
CA ILE A 163 8.65 -1.10 -15.86
C ILE A 163 10.02 -0.41 -15.89
N ASP A 164 10.56 -0.28 -17.10
CA ASP A 164 11.79 0.45 -17.34
C ASP A 164 11.56 1.96 -17.49
N GLU A 165 12.65 2.72 -17.63
CA GLU A 165 12.62 4.17 -17.84
C GLU A 165 11.83 4.58 -19.11
N GLU A 166 11.62 3.66 -20.06
CA GLU A 166 10.94 3.94 -21.33
C GLU A 166 9.41 3.98 -21.14
N VAL A 167 8.86 3.04 -20.37
CA VAL A 167 7.44 3.06 -19.95
C VAL A 167 7.13 4.33 -19.15
N ILE A 168 8.05 4.75 -18.27
CA ILE A 168 7.96 5.99 -17.47
C ILE A 168 8.08 7.26 -18.31
N ALA A 169 8.85 7.24 -19.40
CA ALA A 169 8.95 8.36 -20.34
C ALA A 169 7.69 8.50 -21.21
N GLU A 170 7.07 7.40 -21.60
CA GLU A 170 5.82 7.38 -22.36
C GLU A 170 4.65 7.90 -21.52
N LEU A 171 4.59 7.46 -20.25
CA LEU A 171 3.73 7.92 -19.15
C LEU A 171 3.71 9.44 -18.95
N THR A 172 4.84 10.11 -19.15
CA THR A 172 5.05 11.54 -18.84
C THR A 172 5.02 12.42 -20.09
N SER A 173 4.86 11.83 -21.28
CA SER A 173 4.76 12.57 -22.53
C SER A 173 3.39 13.24 -22.65
N SER A 174 3.41 14.56 -22.46
CA SER A 174 2.24 15.42 -22.36
C SER A 174 1.75 15.82 -23.76
N ASP A 175 0.89 15.00 -24.35
CA ASP A 175 -0.09 15.47 -25.33
C ASP A 175 -1.24 14.45 -25.41
N GLN A 176 -2.25 14.65 -24.56
CA GLN A 176 -3.51 13.89 -24.44
C GLN A 176 -3.39 12.52 -23.75
N THR A 177 -3.63 12.52 -22.44
CA THR A 177 -3.88 11.32 -21.64
C THR A 177 -5.29 10.79 -21.93
N THR A 178 -5.38 9.71 -22.69
CA THR A 178 -6.59 8.96 -23.02
C THR A 178 -6.61 7.60 -22.31
N GLU A 179 -7.76 6.92 -22.25
CA GLU A 179 -7.87 5.51 -21.82
C GLU A 179 -6.83 4.60 -22.51
N GLU A 180 -6.47 4.90 -23.78
CA GLU A 180 -5.44 4.17 -24.54
C GLU A 180 -4.05 4.24 -23.89
N ASN A 181 -3.69 5.34 -23.21
CA ASN A 181 -2.40 5.43 -22.51
C ASN A 181 -2.41 4.61 -21.22
N PHE A 182 -3.52 4.54 -20.48
CA PHE A 182 -3.61 3.62 -19.32
C PHE A 182 -3.63 2.17 -19.75
N PHE A 183 -4.36 1.84 -20.81
CA PHE A 183 -4.25 0.52 -21.42
C PHE A 183 -2.82 0.27 -21.87
N SER A 184 -2.07 1.22 -22.45
CA SER A 184 -0.67 0.98 -22.80
C SER A 184 0.28 0.90 -21.60
N ILE A 185 -0.02 1.55 -20.47
CA ILE A 185 0.76 1.46 -19.22
C ILE A 185 0.49 0.14 -18.54
N GLY A 186 -0.79 -0.17 -18.33
CA GLY A 186 -1.26 -1.46 -17.85
C GLY A 186 -0.83 -2.58 -18.78
N GLN A 187 -0.81 -2.38 -20.09
CA GLN A 187 -0.36 -3.34 -21.09
C GLN A 187 1.15 -3.37 -21.25
N ALA A 188 1.91 -2.32 -20.94
CA ALA A 188 3.36 -2.41 -20.84
C ALA A 188 3.76 -3.17 -19.56
N LEU A 189 3.04 -2.91 -18.47
CA LEU A 189 3.07 -3.71 -17.24
C LEU A 189 2.71 -5.18 -17.54
N LEU A 190 1.63 -5.45 -18.29
CA LEU A 190 1.10 -6.80 -18.60
C LEU A 190 1.79 -7.50 -19.80
N ASP A 191 2.41 -6.79 -20.73
CA ASP A 191 3.16 -7.37 -21.85
C ASP A 191 4.55 -7.83 -21.38
N GLN A 192 5.02 -7.26 -20.25
CA GLN A 192 6.25 -7.64 -19.57
C GLN A 192 6.00 -8.49 -18.32
N SER A 193 4.77 -8.50 -17.79
CA SER A 193 4.36 -9.46 -16.77
C SER A 193 3.78 -10.71 -17.44
N PRO A 194 3.96 -11.91 -16.88
CA PRO A 194 3.19 -13.05 -17.33
C PRO A 194 1.69 -12.74 -17.12
N ILE A 195 0.84 -13.21 -18.05
CA ILE A 195 -0.59 -13.42 -17.75
C ILE A 195 -0.61 -14.19 -16.43
N THR A 196 -1.19 -13.60 -15.40
CA THR A 196 -1.23 -14.24 -14.09
C THR A 196 -2.44 -15.13 -14.00
N ASP A 197 -2.37 -16.16 -13.15
CA ASP A 197 -3.57 -16.94 -12.82
C ASP A 197 -4.24 -16.37 -11.56
N LEU A 198 -3.96 -15.11 -11.20
CA LEU A 198 -4.46 -14.45 -9.99
C LEU A 198 -5.89 -13.94 -10.15
N THR A 199 -6.74 -14.27 -9.19
CA THR A 199 -8.17 -13.99 -9.25
C THR A 199 -8.64 -13.26 -7.99
N ILE A 200 -9.44 -12.21 -8.16
CA ILE A 200 -10.14 -11.57 -7.04
C ILE A 200 -11.31 -12.48 -6.61
N GLU A 201 -11.20 -13.10 -5.42
CA GLU A 201 -12.25 -13.92 -4.80
C GLU A 201 -13.45 -13.03 -4.40
N GLY A 202 -13.15 -11.83 -3.92
CA GLY A 202 -14.16 -10.85 -3.55
C GLY A 202 -13.59 -9.60 -2.90
N VAL A 203 -14.49 -8.74 -2.44
CA VAL A 203 -14.18 -7.49 -1.77
C VAL A 203 -15.03 -7.34 -0.52
N SER A 204 -14.51 -6.60 0.47
CA SER A 204 -15.32 -6.17 1.61
C SER A 204 -16.34 -5.12 1.18
N GLY A 205 -17.31 -4.86 2.05
CA GLY A 205 -18.07 -3.61 2.03
C GLY A 205 -17.15 -2.41 2.25
N VAL A 206 -17.66 -1.21 1.95
CA VAL A 206 -16.88 0.03 2.09
C VAL A 206 -16.88 0.48 3.55
N HIS A 207 -15.73 0.34 4.21
CA HIS A 207 -15.49 0.94 5.51
C HIS A 207 -15.25 2.45 5.36
N THR A 208 -15.69 3.24 6.32
CA THR A 208 -15.48 4.70 6.31
C THR A 208 -14.81 5.13 7.59
N SER A 209 -13.61 5.71 7.48
CA SER A 209 -12.92 6.34 8.61
C SER A 209 -12.95 7.85 8.51
N TYR A 210 -13.15 8.54 9.64
CA TYR A 210 -13.14 10.00 9.73
C TYR A 210 -12.75 10.45 11.14
N THR A 211 -12.32 11.70 11.26
CA THR A 211 -12.02 12.31 12.56
C THR A 211 -13.23 13.08 13.06
N ASP A 212 -13.73 12.78 14.26
CA ASP A 212 -14.84 13.50 14.86
C ASP A 212 -14.43 14.88 15.43
N ASP A 213 -15.42 15.62 15.97
CA ASP A 213 -15.19 16.98 16.47
C ASP A 213 -14.29 17.01 17.73
N SER A 214 -14.06 15.86 18.36
CA SER A 214 -13.14 15.70 19.50
C SER A 214 -11.71 15.40 19.07
N GLY A 215 -11.48 15.16 17.77
CA GLY A 215 -10.20 14.72 17.23
C GLY A 215 -9.97 13.21 17.32
N SER A 216 -10.99 12.42 17.67
CA SER A 216 -10.91 10.96 17.70
C SER A 216 -11.20 10.37 16.33
N GLU A 217 -10.41 9.39 15.90
CA GLU A 217 -10.73 8.58 14.74
C GLU A 217 -11.96 7.73 15.04
N GLN A 218 -12.89 7.71 14.09
CA GLN A 218 -14.10 6.90 14.08
C GLN A 218 -14.08 6.02 12.83
N VAL A 219 -14.58 4.80 12.96
CA VAL A 219 -14.70 3.85 11.86
C VAL A 219 -16.14 3.34 11.79
N ILE A 220 -16.71 3.40 10.60
CA ILE A 220 -17.97 2.74 10.24
C ILE A 220 -17.60 1.53 9.41
N GLU A 221 -17.87 0.35 9.93
CA GLU A 221 -17.53 -0.91 9.28
C GLU A 221 -18.55 -1.25 8.18
N GLY A 222 -18.05 -1.64 7.01
CA GLY A 222 -18.84 -2.33 5.99
C GLY A 222 -18.93 -3.83 6.29
N ASP A 223 -19.81 -4.53 5.58
CA ASP A 223 -19.94 -5.99 5.70
C ASP A 223 -18.68 -6.67 5.14
N ASP A 224 -18.02 -7.52 5.93
CA ASP A 224 -16.88 -8.32 5.48
C ASP A 224 -17.34 -9.76 5.17
N PRO A 225 -17.22 -10.23 3.92
CA PRO A 225 -17.64 -11.58 3.55
C PRO A 225 -16.66 -12.68 4.01
N PHE A 226 -15.46 -12.34 4.47
CA PHE A 226 -14.41 -13.32 4.81
C PHE A 226 -13.96 -13.24 6.27
N ASP A 227 -13.60 -14.38 6.85
CA ASP A 227 -13.00 -14.49 8.21
C ASP A 227 -11.46 -14.54 8.10
N ARG A 228 -10.88 -13.60 7.35
CA ARG A 228 -9.42 -13.40 7.19
C ARG A 228 -9.12 -11.94 6.86
N GLU A 229 -7.87 -11.51 7.04
CA GLU A 229 -7.46 -10.18 6.56
C GLU A 229 -7.42 -10.13 5.02
N PRO A 230 -7.75 -8.99 4.39
CA PRO A 230 -7.64 -8.82 2.95
C PRO A 230 -6.17 -8.75 2.49
N ASP A 231 -5.93 -9.17 1.26
CA ASP A 231 -4.61 -9.16 0.62
C ASP A 231 -4.12 -7.72 0.33
N ALA A 232 -5.06 -6.84 0.00
CA ALA A 232 -4.83 -5.39 -0.05
C ALA A 232 -6.09 -4.64 0.40
N CYS A 233 -5.94 -3.36 0.73
CA CYS A 233 -7.07 -2.51 1.09
C CYS A 233 -6.92 -1.18 0.36
N LEU A 234 -7.84 -0.86 -0.54
CA LEU A 234 -7.90 0.46 -1.16
C LEU A 234 -8.18 1.49 -0.07
N GLU A 235 -7.50 2.64 -0.12
CA GLU A 235 -7.70 3.74 0.82
C GLU A 235 -7.87 5.04 0.03
N LEU A 236 -9.12 5.44 -0.23
CA LEU A 236 -9.46 6.50 -1.16
C LEU A 236 -10.24 7.65 -0.50
N MET A 237 -9.80 8.87 -0.79
CA MET A 237 -10.55 10.10 -0.54
C MET A 237 -11.67 10.28 -1.59
N PRO A 238 -12.67 11.14 -1.33
CA PRO A 238 -13.61 11.59 -2.36
C PRO A 238 -12.90 12.03 -3.65
N THR A 239 -13.53 11.75 -4.79
CA THR A 239 -12.99 12.06 -6.13
C THR A 239 -14.14 12.44 -7.08
N ASN A 240 -13.84 12.80 -8.32
CA ASN A 240 -14.81 13.09 -9.37
C ASN A 240 -14.60 12.23 -10.64
N PHE A 241 -13.75 11.21 -10.58
CA PHE A 241 -13.45 10.35 -11.72
C PHE A 241 -14.67 9.54 -12.17
N ASP A 242 -14.83 9.38 -13.48
CA ASP A 242 -15.71 8.34 -14.03
C ASP A 242 -15.14 6.94 -13.76
N LEU A 243 -15.88 5.89 -14.11
CA LEU A 243 -15.46 4.54 -13.77
C LEU A 243 -14.09 4.14 -14.38
N PRO A 244 -13.79 4.47 -15.65
CA PRO A 244 -12.45 4.25 -16.21
C PRO A 244 -11.35 5.00 -15.45
N GLY A 245 -11.52 6.31 -15.17
CA GLY A 245 -10.57 7.08 -14.38
C GLY A 245 -10.46 6.58 -12.93
N PHE A 246 -11.54 6.03 -12.38
CA PHE A 246 -11.55 5.43 -11.04
C PHE A 246 -10.73 4.14 -11.00
N ARG A 247 -10.82 3.28 -12.03
CA ARG A 247 -9.95 2.10 -12.16
C ARG A 247 -8.47 2.48 -12.16
N PHE A 248 -8.11 3.53 -12.90
CA PHE A 248 -6.75 4.10 -12.87
C PHE A 248 -6.36 4.52 -11.45
N TYR A 249 -7.23 5.27 -10.77
CA TYR A 249 -6.96 5.79 -9.43
C TYR A 249 -6.76 4.67 -8.39
N MET A 250 -7.51 3.57 -8.50
CA MET A 250 -7.31 2.37 -7.67
C MET A 250 -5.92 1.75 -7.90
N GLY A 251 -5.51 1.56 -9.15
CA GLY A 251 -4.18 1.03 -9.49
C GLY A 251 -3.04 1.91 -8.97
N LEU A 252 -3.15 3.23 -9.15
CA LEU A 252 -2.18 4.20 -8.64
C LEU A 252 -2.09 4.17 -7.11
N ASN A 253 -3.23 4.04 -6.42
CA ASN A 253 -3.26 3.90 -4.97
C ASN A 253 -2.47 2.66 -4.55
N LEU A 254 -2.72 1.49 -5.15
CA LEU A 254 -2.00 0.25 -4.84
C LEU A 254 -0.48 0.36 -5.10
N ILE A 255 -0.06 0.97 -6.21
CA ILE A 255 1.35 1.26 -6.49
C ILE A 255 1.98 2.10 -5.36
N CYS A 256 1.30 3.18 -4.95
CA CYS A 256 1.74 4.01 -3.83
C CYS A 256 1.72 3.25 -2.49
N GLN A 257 0.84 2.26 -2.30
CA GLN A 257 0.86 1.43 -1.10
C GLN A 257 2.07 0.49 -1.06
N ILE A 258 2.48 -0.09 -2.19
CA ILE A 258 3.70 -0.91 -2.30
C ILE A 258 4.92 -0.05 -1.92
N ARG A 259 5.02 1.15 -2.51
CA ARG A 259 6.03 2.16 -2.14
C ARG A 259 6.07 2.39 -0.63
N ASP A 260 4.92 2.63 -0.04
CA ASP A 260 4.79 2.94 1.39
C ASP A 260 5.22 1.77 2.28
N CYS A 261 5.03 0.52 1.84
CA CYS A 261 5.57 -0.66 2.54
C CYS A 261 7.10 -0.59 2.62
N TYR A 262 7.79 -0.33 1.50
CA TYR A 262 9.26 -0.22 1.47
C TYR A 262 9.78 0.98 2.27
N ILE A 263 9.21 2.16 2.07
CA ILE A 263 9.57 3.37 2.84
C ILE A 263 9.35 3.12 4.34
N GLY A 264 8.24 2.45 4.67
CA GLY A 264 7.91 2.07 6.03
C GLY A 264 8.88 1.07 6.66
N MET A 265 9.64 0.34 5.87
CA MET A 265 10.74 -0.52 6.30
C MET A 265 12.09 0.21 6.33
N GLY A 266 12.15 1.48 5.93
CA GLY A 266 13.37 2.27 5.84
C GLY A 266 14.27 1.85 4.68
N VAL A 267 13.70 1.31 3.60
CA VAL A 267 14.42 0.96 2.38
C VAL A 267 13.79 1.67 1.18
N GLU A 268 14.62 1.90 0.15
CA GLU A 268 14.14 2.47 -1.11
C GLU A 268 13.28 1.43 -1.85
N PRO A 269 12.06 1.77 -2.29
CA PRO A 269 11.27 0.88 -3.12
C PRO A 269 11.95 0.57 -4.45
N PRO A 270 11.60 -0.55 -5.10
CA PRO A 270 11.90 -0.79 -6.51
C PRO A 270 11.46 0.39 -7.39
N ALA A 271 12.19 0.66 -8.48
CA ALA A 271 12.04 1.88 -9.28
C ALA A 271 10.61 2.06 -9.82
N GLN A 272 9.98 0.97 -10.22
CA GLN A 272 8.62 0.94 -10.75
C GLN A 272 7.55 1.40 -9.76
N TYR A 273 7.83 1.35 -8.46
CA TYR A 273 6.93 1.80 -7.40
C TYR A 273 7.30 3.19 -6.87
N ARG A 274 8.29 3.87 -7.43
CA ARG A 274 8.69 5.24 -7.02
C ARG A 274 7.78 6.29 -7.66
N VAL A 275 6.49 6.17 -7.43
CA VAL A 275 5.47 7.12 -7.91
C VAL A 275 5.00 7.99 -6.76
N LEU A 276 4.81 9.29 -6.97
CA LEU A 276 4.23 10.21 -5.99
C LEU A 276 2.72 10.08 -5.97
N GLY A 277 2.13 10.30 -4.80
CA GLY A 277 0.68 10.22 -4.62
C GLY A 277 0.26 9.47 -3.36
N GLN A 278 -1.04 9.46 -3.13
CA GLN A 278 -1.66 8.91 -1.94
C GLN A 278 -1.65 7.38 -1.99
N GLY A 279 -0.97 6.76 -1.02
CA GLY A 279 -0.97 5.32 -0.79
C GLY A 279 -1.78 4.99 0.47
N LYS A 280 -1.11 4.48 1.49
CA LYS A 280 -1.75 4.14 2.77
C LYS A 280 -1.87 5.38 3.64
N TYR A 281 -3.06 5.62 4.19
CA TYR A 281 -3.37 6.80 5.01
C TYR A 281 -2.40 7.01 6.17
N LYS A 282 -2.00 5.91 6.83
CA LYS A 282 -1.05 5.95 7.96
C LYS A 282 0.30 6.56 7.58
N TYR A 283 0.76 6.39 6.34
CA TYR A 283 2.02 6.95 5.87
C TYR A 283 1.86 8.37 5.36
N THR A 284 0.74 8.71 4.72
CA THR A 284 0.40 10.11 4.40
C THR A 284 0.50 11.01 5.64
N GLY A 285 -0.05 10.57 6.78
CA GLY A 285 0.10 11.30 8.04
C GLY A 285 1.57 11.48 8.45
N LYS A 286 2.40 10.45 8.32
CA LYS A 286 3.85 10.56 8.64
C LYS A 286 4.56 11.51 7.70
N TYR A 287 4.26 11.47 6.40
CA TYR A 287 4.86 12.35 5.41
C TYR A 287 4.51 13.82 5.66
N HIS A 288 3.37 14.12 6.29
CA HIS A 288 3.03 15.47 6.70
C HIS A 288 3.70 15.92 8.00
N TYR A 289 3.88 15.02 8.97
CA TYR A 289 4.23 15.41 10.35
C TYR A 289 5.64 15.02 10.79
N PHE A 290 6.32 14.15 10.05
CA PHE A 290 7.66 13.68 10.41
C PHE A 290 8.67 14.29 9.44
N ASP A 291 9.54 15.17 9.96
CA ASP A 291 10.57 15.86 9.17
C ASP A 291 11.58 14.93 8.48
N CYS A 292 11.59 13.63 8.84
CA CYS A 292 12.50 12.64 8.26
C CYS A 292 12.03 12.06 6.92
N TYR A 293 10.81 12.39 6.46
CA TYR A 293 10.29 11.93 5.18
C TYR A 293 10.10 13.08 4.19
N PRO A 294 10.49 12.89 2.91
CA PRO A 294 9.95 13.68 1.81
C PRO A 294 8.42 13.58 1.71
N GLU A 295 7.81 14.53 1.01
CA GLU A 295 6.36 14.58 0.77
C GLU A 295 5.92 13.58 -0.32
N TYR A 296 6.16 12.28 -0.13
CA TYR A 296 5.82 11.25 -1.13
C TYR A 296 4.33 11.22 -1.51
N HIS A 297 3.45 11.67 -0.63
CA HIS A 297 2.01 11.77 -0.89
C HIS A 297 1.64 12.93 -1.83
N ASN A 298 2.50 13.93 -1.97
CA ASN A 298 2.25 15.14 -2.73
C ASN A 298 2.70 14.95 -4.18
N HIS A 299 1.73 14.91 -5.11
CA HIS A 299 1.99 14.69 -6.52
C HIS A 299 2.79 15.82 -7.19
N GLU A 300 2.84 17.01 -6.57
CA GLU A 300 3.60 18.16 -7.06
C GLU A 300 5.00 18.28 -6.42
N ALA A 301 5.37 17.36 -5.51
CA ALA A 301 6.67 17.41 -4.85
C ALA A 301 7.81 17.06 -5.81
N ASP A 302 8.97 17.69 -5.61
CA ASP A 302 10.21 17.35 -6.29
C ASP A 302 11.03 16.40 -5.40
N VAL A 303 10.83 15.10 -5.58
CA VAL A 303 11.53 14.06 -4.82
C VAL A 303 12.47 13.29 -5.77
N PRO A 304 13.80 13.35 -5.58
CA PRO A 304 14.75 12.69 -6.48
C PRO A 304 14.50 11.19 -6.64
N GLY A 305 14.41 10.74 -7.89
CA GLY A 305 14.17 9.33 -8.22
C GLY A 305 12.71 8.89 -8.15
N TYR A 306 11.78 9.82 -7.91
CA TYR A 306 10.34 9.60 -7.94
C TYR A 306 9.71 10.35 -9.11
N VAL A 307 8.62 9.78 -9.64
CA VAL A 307 7.85 10.40 -10.72
C VAL A 307 6.51 10.90 -10.21
N PRO A 308 6.04 12.07 -10.66
CA PRO A 308 4.67 12.50 -10.38
C PRO A 308 3.69 11.49 -11.02
N PRO A 309 2.49 11.33 -10.44
CA PRO A 309 1.45 10.57 -11.11
C PRO A 309 1.07 11.28 -12.42
N VAL A 310 0.65 10.49 -13.40
CA VAL A 310 0.10 11.03 -14.66
C VAL A 310 -1.04 11.99 -14.32
N PRO A 311 -1.14 13.18 -14.95
CA PRO A 311 -2.28 14.07 -14.73
C PRO A 311 -3.58 13.35 -15.15
N LEU A 312 -4.49 13.18 -14.18
CA LEU A 312 -5.87 12.75 -14.41
C LEU A 312 -6.78 13.96 -14.61
#